data_AF-A0A967QUB3-F1
#
_entry.id   AF-A0A967QUB3-F1
#
_cell.length_a   1.000
_cell.length_b   1.000
_cell.length_c   1.000
_cell.angle_alpha   90.00
_cell.angle_beta   90.00
_cell.angle_gamma   90.00
#
_symmetry.space_group_name_H-M   'P 1'
#
loop_
_entity.id
_entity.type
_entity.pdbx_description
1 polymer ?
#
loop_
_entity_poly.entity_id
_entity_poly.type
_entity_poly.pdbx_seq_one_letter_code
_entity_poly.pdbx_strand_id
1 'polypeptide(L)' 'LVHGAYGLDGSEVVLTDTLQLADLDFSELQASLESIFLALRAHYETLA' A
#
# COMPACT_ATOMS: atom_id res chain seq x y z
N LEU A 1 -7.87 -7.99 4.99
CA LEU A 1 -7.32 -7.08 6.02
C LEU A 1 -6.54 -6.01 5.27
N VAL A 2 -6.51 -4.77 5.77
CA VAL A 2 -5.78 -3.68 5.10
C VAL A 2 -4.29 -4.05 5.08
N HIS A 3 -3.77 -4.39 3.91
CA HIS A 3 -2.36 -4.57 3.65
C HIS A 3 -1.79 -3.20 3.33
N GLY A 4 -1.03 -2.66 4.28
CA GLY A 4 -0.32 -1.41 4.09
C GLY A 4 -0.39 -0.47 5.29
N ALA A 5 0.61 0.40 5.38
CA ALA A 5 0.76 1.44 6.37
C ALA A 5 1.10 2.76 5.69
N TYR A 6 0.71 3.85 6.33
CA TYR A 6 1.19 5.19 5.98
C TYR A 6 2.36 5.56 6.88
N GLY A 7 3.42 6.08 6.27
CA GLY A 7 4.57 6.67 6.93
C GLY A 7 4.79 8.10 6.48
N LEU A 8 5.72 8.79 7.15
CA LEU A 8 6.21 10.10 6.74
C LEU A 8 7.69 9.97 6.40
N ASP A 9 8.07 10.50 5.24
CA ASP A 9 9.46 10.75 4.88
C ASP A 9 9.64 12.26 4.69
N GLY A 10 10.16 12.92 5.72
CA GLY A 10 10.17 14.39 5.79
C GLY A 10 8.75 14.98 5.73
N SER A 11 8.42 15.65 4.63
CA SER A 11 7.09 16.21 4.35
C SER A 11 6.24 15.35 3.41
N GLU A 12 6.75 14.19 2.98
CA GLU A 12 6.06 13.31 2.05
C GLU A 12 5.29 12.21 2.81
N VAL A 13 4.06 11.96 2.39
CA VAL A 13 3.26 10.83 2.89
C VAL A 13 3.56 9.61 2.04
N VAL A 14 4.08 8.55 2.66
CA VAL A 14 4.48 7.32 1.97
C VAL A 14 3.49 6.22 2.31
N LEU A 15 2.85 5.65 1.28
CA LEU A 15 2.09 4.41 1.41
C LEU A 15 3.02 3.22 1.16
N THR A 16 3.05 2.28 2.08
CA THR A 16 3.91 1.08 1.99
C THR A 16 3.10 -0.15 2.29
N ASP A 17 3.40 -1.24 1.60
CA ASP A 17 2.90 -2.57 1.94
C ASP A 17 4.09 -3.54 2.05
N THR A 18 3.94 -4.63 2.80
CA THR A 18 5.01 -5.59 3.06
C THR A 18 4.56 -7.00 2.75
N LEU A 19 5.29 -7.67 1.87
CA LEU A 19 5.02 -9.04 1.44
C LEU A 19 6.15 -9.97 1.86
N GLN A 20 5.79 -11.17 2.30
CA GLN A 20 6.75 -12.18 2.72
C GLN A 20 7.23 -12.98 1.50
N LEU A 21 8.52 -12.84 1.17
CA LEU A 21 9.10 -13.49 -0.02
C LEU A 21 8.93 -15.02 -0.05
N ALA A 22 8.94 -15.68 1.12
CA ALA A 22 8.87 -17.13 1.22
C ALA A 22 7.55 -17.71 0.67
N ASP A 23 6.47 -16.95 0.74
CA ASP A 23 5.12 -17.38 0.36
C ASP A 23 4.54 -16.55 -0.80
N LEU A 24 5.33 -15.62 -1.34
CA LEU A 24 4.90 -14.68 -2.36
C LEU A 24 4.51 -15.39 -3.65
N ASP A 25 3.23 -15.29 -3.98
CA ASP A 25 2.70 -15.69 -5.27
C ASP A 25 2.10 -14.51 -6.05
N PHE A 26 1.73 -14.76 -7.30
CA PHE A 26 1.15 -13.75 -8.17
C PHE A 26 -0.14 -13.14 -7.60
N SER A 27 -0.97 -13.96 -6.94
CA SER A 27 -2.25 -13.51 -6.40
C SER A 27 -2.06 -12.60 -5.18
N GLU A 28 -1.05 -12.89 -4.35
CA GLU A 28 -0.69 -12.04 -3.21
C GLU A 28 -0.13 -10.69 -3.67
N LEU A 29 0.76 -10.68 -4.68
CA LEU A 29 1.24 -9.44 -5.29
C LEU A 29 0.11 -8.63 -5.92
N GLN A 30 -0.80 -9.29 -6.65
CA GLN A 30 -1.95 -8.63 -7.26
C GLN A 30 -2.85 -7.99 -6.19
N ALA A 31 -3.19 -8.73 -5.14
CA ALA A 31 -4.03 -8.23 -4.05
C ALA A 31 -3.40 -7.04 -3.31
N SER A 32 -2.08 -7.03 -3.15
CA SER A 32 -1.33 -5.90 -2.58
C SER A 32 -1.43 -4.66 -3.47
N LEU A 33 -1.22 -4.79 -4.78
CA LEU A 33 -1.36 -3.67 -5.72
C LEU A 33 -2.79 -3.12 -5.74
N GLU A 34 -3.80 -3.99 -5.78
CA GLU A 34 -5.21 -3.58 -5.71
C GLU A 34 -5.52 -2.81 -4.42
N SER A 35 -4.96 -3.24 -3.29
CA SER A 35 -5.08 -2.56 -2.00
C SER A 35 -4.42 -1.18 -2.02
N ILE A 36 -3.22 -1.06 -2.60
CA ILE A 36 -2.53 0.23 -2.77
C ILE A 36 -3.36 1.19 -3.62
N PHE A 37 -3.90 0.73 -4.76
CA PHE A 37 -4.72 1.57 -5.63
C PHE A 37 -6.03 2.00 -4.95
N LEU A 38 -6.64 1.13 -4.16
CA LEU A 38 -7.83 1.48 -3.38
C LEU A 38 -7.50 2.58 -2.35
N ALA A 39 -6.41 2.42 -1.62
CA ALA A 39 -5.97 3.38 -0.60
C ALA A 39 -5.61 4.74 -1.22
N LEU A 40 -4.94 4.74 -2.38
CA LEU A 40 -4.64 5.95 -3.13
C LEU A 40 -5.93 6.67 -3.56
N ARG A 41 -6.89 5.96 -4.18
CA ARG A 41 -8.17 6.56 -4.58
C ARG A 41 -8.96 7.14 -3.40
N ALA A 42 -8.88 6.50 -2.23
CA ALA A 42 -9.61 6.93 -1.05
C ALA A 42 -8.98 8.17 -0.38
N HIS A 43 -7.65 8.27 -0.34
CA HIS A 43 -6.97 9.22 0.53
C HIS A 43 -6.12 10.28 -0.18
N TYR A 44 -5.85 10.13 -1.49
CA TYR A 44 -4.98 11.06 -2.23
C TYR A 44 -5.42 12.51 -2.10
N GLU A 45 -6.70 12.81 -2.37
CA GLU A 45 -7.23 14.19 -2.29
C GLU A 45 -7.13 14.82 -0.89
N THR A 46 -7.00 14.00 0.17
CA THR A 46 -6.89 14.49 1.56
C THR A 46 -5.45 14.61 2.05
N LEU A 47 -4.53 13.84 1.46
CA LEU A 47 -3.14 13.71 1.92
C LEU A 47 -2.10 14.31 0.96
N ALA A 48 -2.51 14.74 -0.24
CA ALA A 48 -1.65 15.37 -1.25
C ALA A 48 -1.42 16.87 -1.01
#